data_AF-A0A932WPS3-F1
#
_entry.id   AF-A0A932WPS3-F1
#
_cell.length_a   1.000
_cell.length_b   1.000
_cell.length_c   1.000
_cell.angle_alpha   90.00
_cell.angle_beta   90.00
_cell.angle_gamma   90.00
#
_symmetry.space_group_name_H-M   'P 1'
#
loop_
_entity.id
_entity.type
_entity.pdbx_description
1 polymer ?
#
loop_
_entity_poly.entity_id
_entity_poly.type
_entity_poly.pdbx_seq_one_letter_code
_entity_poly.pdbx_strand_id
1 'polypeptide(L)'
;MNQLIEDVADACAAIDGSGVPFKTFQPGVGPYGEPQLVKLIASSLNQLAAYRGRALSKRTPDLLITGSWALEFKIARAFGDNGLEAENWSVNLLHPYSGSVSVFGDCLKLAAWSGPERRVAIVIGFEHDPAVISLDPLLSAFEAISRQLLPFHISARVETRRMGLRHPVHRVMRVVGWEIPHSAQYVACE
;
A
#
# COMPACT_ATOMS: atom_id res chain seq x y z
N MET A 1 -2.24 13.10 4.95
CA MET A 1 -2.43 11.69 4.55
C MET A 1 -3.59 11.54 3.57
N ASN A 2 -4.80 12.04 3.86
CA ASN A 2 -5.97 11.94 2.94
C ASN A 2 -5.65 12.25 1.47
N GLN A 3 -5.12 13.45 1.18
CA GLN A 3 -4.78 13.82 -0.20
C GLN A 3 -3.74 12.89 -0.83
N LEU A 4 -2.72 12.45 -0.07
CA LEU A 4 -1.73 11.51 -0.57
C LEU A 4 -2.37 10.17 -0.98
N ILE A 5 -3.30 9.65 -0.16
CA ILE A 5 -3.99 8.39 -0.44
C ILE A 5 -4.91 8.53 -1.66
N GLU A 6 -5.59 9.66 -1.82
CA GLU A 6 -6.35 9.98 -3.04
C GLU A 6 -5.45 10.06 -4.27
N ASP A 7 -4.33 10.78 -4.20
CA ASP A 7 -3.41 10.94 -5.33
C ASP A 7 -2.75 9.60 -5.74
N VAL A 8 -2.45 8.72 -4.77
CA VAL A 8 -1.99 7.35 -5.05
C VAL A 8 -3.09 6.52 -5.72
N ALA A 9 -4.34 6.64 -5.28
CA ALA A 9 -5.46 5.94 -5.90
C ALA A 9 -5.72 6.44 -7.32
N ASP A 10 -5.66 7.75 -7.56
CA ASP A 10 -5.81 8.32 -8.89
C ASP A 10 -4.67 7.92 -9.83
N ALA A 11 -3.43 7.86 -9.31
CA ALA A 11 -2.31 7.31 -10.06
C ALA A 11 -2.55 5.86 -10.49
N CYS A 12 -3.04 5.01 -9.57
CA CYS A 12 -3.34 3.62 -9.89
C CYS A 12 -4.53 3.49 -10.87
N ALA A 13 -5.57 4.33 -10.73
CA ALA A 13 -6.69 4.35 -11.67
C ALA A 13 -6.27 4.80 -13.07
N ALA A 14 -5.35 5.78 -13.18
CA ALA A 14 -4.78 6.20 -14.46
C ALA A 14 -3.96 5.07 -15.13
N ILE A 15 -3.18 4.32 -14.32
CA ILE A 15 -2.43 3.14 -14.80
C ILE A 15 -3.40 2.08 -15.32
N ASP A 16 -4.47 1.78 -14.58
CA ASP A 16 -5.51 0.84 -15.00
C ASP A 16 -6.19 1.28 -16.32
N GLY A 17 -6.58 2.55 -16.39
CA GLY A 17 -7.24 3.16 -17.54
C GLY A 17 -6.41 3.08 -18.82
N SER A 18 -5.07 3.12 -18.72
CA SER A 18 -4.16 2.99 -19.85
C SER A 18 -4.32 1.68 -20.63
N GLY A 19 -4.79 0.62 -19.95
CA GLY A 19 -4.98 -0.70 -20.55
C GLY A 19 -3.68 -1.39 -20.99
N VAL A 20 -2.51 -0.86 -20.60
CA VAL A 20 -1.22 -1.51 -20.88
C VAL A 20 -1.10 -2.74 -19.99
N PRO A 21 -0.95 -3.96 -20.55
CA PRO A 21 -0.79 -5.17 -19.76
C PRO A 21 0.58 -5.22 -19.07
N PHE A 22 0.62 -5.80 -17.87
CA PHE A 22 1.89 -6.15 -17.23
C PHE A 22 2.37 -7.52 -17.74
N LYS A 23 3.42 -7.53 -18.57
CA LYS A 23 3.93 -8.75 -19.22
C LYS A 23 2.81 -9.43 -20.02
N THR A 24 2.55 -10.71 -19.74
CA THR A 24 1.53 -11.55 -20.41
C THR A 24 0.22 -11.64 -19.61
N PHE A 25 0.09 -10.88 -18.51
CA PHE A 25 -1.13 -10.83 -17.72
C PHE A 25 -2.22 -10.01 -18.42
N GLN A 26 -3.45 -10.16 -17.96
CA GLN A 26 -4.58 -9.42 -18.48
C GLN A 26 -4.43 -7.92 -18.18
N PRO A 27 -4.97 -7.03 -19.02
CA PRO A 27 -4.90 -5.59 -18.80
C PRO A 27 -5.53 -5.14 -17.48
N GLY A 28 -4.89 -4.17 -16.84
CA GLY A 28 -5.34 -3.50 -15.62
C GLY A 28 -4.22 -3.35 -14.60
N VAL A 29 -4.46 -2.58 -13.54
CA VAL A 29 -3.41 -2.27 -12.54
C VAL A 29 -3.17 -3.44 -11.56
N GLY A 30 -4.17 -4.30 -11.36
CA GLY A 30 -4.13 -5.40 -10.38
C GLY A 30 -2.98 -6.42 -10.55
N PRO A 31 -2.61 -6.84 -11.77
CA PRO A 31 -1.52 -7.79 -11.99
C PRO A 31 -0.11 -7.25 -11.76
N TYR A 32 0.10 -5.94 -11.61
CA TYR A 32 1.44 -5.39 -11.41
C TYR A 32 2.07 -5.91 -10.11
N GLY A 33 3.39 -6.13 -10.14
CA GLY A 33 4.18 -6.36 -8.92
C GLY A 33 4.48 -5.05 -8.19
N GLU A 34 4.72 -5.12 -6.88
CA GLU A 34 4.96 -3.95 -6.01
C GLU A 34 6.03 -3.00 -6.57
N PRO A 35 7.27 -3.44 -6.91
CA PRO A 35 8.30 -2.51 -7.34
C PRO A 35 7.98 -1.85 -8.69
N GLN A 36 7.25 -2.54 -9.56
CA GLN A 36 6.85 -1.99 -10.87
C GLN A 36 5.73 -0.97 -10.71
N LEU A 37 4.73 -1.28 -9.88
CA LEU A 37 3.62 -0.38 -9.60
C LEU A 37 4.09 0.90 -8.92
N VAL A 38 4.97 0.80 -7.92
CA VAL A 38 5.52 1.96 -7.21
C VAL A 38 6.26 2.93 -8.14
N LYS A 39 7.01 2.41 -9.13
CA LYS A 39 7.68 3.26 -10.14
C LYS A 39 6.69 4.04 -11.01
N LEU A 40 5.59 3.41 -11.39
CA LEU A 40 4.54 4.07 -12.17
C LEU A 40 3.79 5.10 -11.32
N ILE A 41 3.49 4.79 -10.06
CA ILE A 41 2.92 5.74 -9.10
C ILE A 41 3.84 6.94 -8.95
N ALA A 42 5.14 6.74 -8.72
CA ALA A 42 6.12 7.83 -8.60
C ALA A 42 6.11 8.74 -9.84
N SER A 43 6.06 8.13 -11.03
CA SER A 43 6.02 8.86 -12.31
C SER A 43 4.74 9.69 -12.45
N SER A 44 3.60 9.14 -12.04
CA SER A 44 2.31 9.83 -12.03
C SER A 44 2.28 10.98 -11.03
N LEU A 45 2.71 10.75 -9.79
CA LEU A 45 2.78 11.78 -8.75
C LEU A 45 3.67 12.95 -9.20
N ASN A 46 4.79 12.67 -9.89
CA ASN A 46 5.67 13.72 -10.42
C ASN A 46 5.02 14.63 -11.49
N GLN A 47 3.87 14.26 -12.06
CA GLN A 47 3.11 15.15 -12.94
C GLN A 47 2.30 16.18 -12.15
N LEU A 48 1.94 15.87 -10.90
CA LEU A 48 1.18 16.75 -10.02
C LEU A 48 2.08 17.87 -9.49
N ALA A 49 1.57 19.11 -9.51
CA ALA A 49 2.31 20.28 -9.02
C ALA A 49 2.80 20.10 -7.57
N ALA A 50 2.01 19.41 -6.74
CA ALA A 50 2.35 19.13 -5.36
C ALA A 50 3.63 18.29 -5.21
N TYR A 51 3.93 17.34 -6.11
CA TYR A 51 5.05 16.40 -5.95
C TYR A 51 6.13 16.50 -7.03
N ARG A 52 5.96 17.40 -7.99
CA ARG A 52 6.80 17.51 -9.20
C ARG A 52 8.29 17.43 -8.91
N GLY A 53 8.94 16.40 -9.44
CA GLY A 53 10.38 16.17 -9.33
C GLY A 53 10.84 15.68 -7.96
N ARG A 54 9.92 15.36 -7.04
CA ARG A 54 10.25 14.97 -5.65
C ARG A 54 9.96 13.51 -5.35
N ALA A 55 9.11 12.83 -6.13
CA ALA A 55 8.76 11.43 -5.92
C ALA A 55 9.77 10.49 -6.59
N LEU A 56 10.45 9.65 -5.80
CA LEU A 56 11.53 8.77 -6.25
C LEU A 56 11.38 7.37 -5.64
N SER A 57 11.29 6.34 -6.48
CA SER A 57 11.36 4.96 -5.99
C SER A 57 12.74 4.67 -5.41
N LYS A 58 12.79 4.10 -4.21
CA LYS A 58 14.02 3.74 -3.50
C LYS A 58 13.94 2.29 -3.02
N ARG A 59 15.02 1.79 -2.43
CA ARG A 59 15.02 0.48 -1.75
C ARG A 59 14.39 0.57 -0.36
N THR A 60 14.59 1.69 0.33
CA THR A 60 13.98 2.01 1.63
C THR A 60 13.96 3.53 1.77
N PRO A 61 12.79 4.17 1.91
CA PRO A 61 11.46 3.58 1.69
C PRO A 61 11.26 3.10 0.24
N ASP A 62 10.22 2.33 -0.07
CA ASP A 62 9.86 1.97 -1.45
C ASP A 62 9.67 3.22 -2.33
N LEU A 63 9.05 4.27 -1.79
CA LEU A 63 8.88 5.57 -2.42
C LEU A 63 9.21 6.70 -1.44
N LEU A 64 10.11 7.58 -1.85
CA LEU A 64 10.42 8.81 -1.13
C LEU A 64 9.87 10.01 -1.90
N ILE A 65 9.08 10.84 -1.23
CA ILE A 65 8.70 12.18 -1.69
C ILE A 65 9.50 13.18 -0.85
N THR A 66 10.62 13.65 -1.39
CA THR A 66 11.63 14.45 -0.67
C THR A 66 10.98 15.62 0.09
N GLY A 67 11.26 15.71 1.40
CA GLY A 67 10.74 16.76 2.27
C GLY A 67 9.24 16.64 2.61
N SER A 68 8.62 15.48 2.33
CA SER A 68 7.21 15.26 2.68
C SER A 68 6.94 13.87 3.21
N TRP A 69 7.22 12.81 2.43
CA TRP A 69 6.77 11.45 2.76
C TRP A 69 7.80 10.36 2.47
N ALA A 70 7.93 9.41 3.38
CA ALA A 70 8.58 8.13 3.21
C ALA A 70 7.52 7.02 3.25
N LEU A 71 7.40 6.25 2.17
CA LEU A 71 6.25 5.37 1.92
C LEU A 71 6.70 3.94 1.64
N GLU A 72 6.12 2.98 2.36
CA GLU A 72 6.24 1.55 2.05
C GLU A 72 4.93 1.04 1.46
N PHE A 73 5.01 0.13 0.48
CA PHE A 73 3.85 -0.36 -0.24
C PHE A 73 3.71 -1.87 -0.12
N LYS A 74 2.46 -2.31 0.09
CA LYS A 74 2.08 -3.72 -0.02
C LYS A 74 0.88 -3.89 -0.94
N ILE A 75 0.86 -4.99 -1.68
CA ILE A 75 -0.32 -5.42 -2.43
C ILE A 75 -1.08 -6.48 -1.64
N ALA A 76 -2.38 -6.28 -1.49
CA ALA A 76 -3.30 -7.26 -0.95
C ALA A 76 -4.30 -7.69 -2.03
N ARG A 77 -4.16 -8.91 -2.55
CA ARG A 77 -5.09 -9.45 -3.55
C ARG A 77 -5.33 -10.92 -3.25
N ALA A 78 -6.59 -11.24 -2.94
CA ALA A 78 -6.99 -12.62 -2.64
C ALA A 78 -7.01 -13.52 -3.89
N PHE A 79 -6.98 -12.93 -5.08
CA PHE A 79 -7.04 -13.67 -6.34
C PHE A 79 -5.92 -13.24 -7.29
N GLY A 80 -5.40 -14.20 -8.04
CA GLY A 80 -4.44 -13.98 -9.11
C GLY A 80 -5.07 -13.44 -10.40
N ASP A 81 -4.24 -13.17 -11.40
CA ASP A 81 -4.66 -12.77 -12.75
C ASP A 81 -5.62 -13.79 -13.41
N ASN A 82 -5.44 -15.07 -13.11
CA ASN A 82 -6.26 -16.18 -13.60
C ASN A 82 -7.58 -16.37 -12.84
N GLY A 83 -7.87 -15.54 -11.83
CA GLY A 83 -9.07 -15.65 -11.01
C GLY A 83 -9.06 -16.78 -9.98
N LEU A 84 -7.94 -17.50 -9.82
CA LEU A 84 -7.77 -18.46 -8.74
C LEU A 84 -7.37 -17.74 -7.45
N GLU A 85 -7.81 -18.26 -6.31
CA GLU A 85 -7.41 -17.74 -5.00
C GLU A 85 -5.88 -17.83 -4.86
N ALA A 86 -5.24 -16.73 -4.46
CA ALA A 86 -3.81 -16.68 -4.24
C ALA A 86 -3.50 -17.34 -2.90
N GLU A 87 -2.44 -18.14 -2.84
CA GLU A 87 -1.97 -18.67 -1.56
C GLU A 87 -1.27 -17.58 -0.75
N ASN A 88 -1.42 -17.59 0.58
CA ASN A 88 -0.69 -16.74 1.52
C ASN A 88 -0.85 -15.22 1.35
N TRP A 89 -1.84 -14.72 0.59
CA TRP A 89 -2.03 -13.30 0.34
C TRP A 89 -2.24 -12.47 1.63
N SER A 90 -2.83 -13.06 2.67
CA SER A 90 -3.02 -12.43 3.98
C SER A 90 -1.71 -12.23 4.75
N VAL A 91 -0.68 -13.03 4.47
CA VAL A 91 0.64 -12.93 5.10
C VAL A 91 1.32 -11.60 4.76
N ASN A 92 0.98 -10.99 3.61
CA ASN A 92 1.46 -9.66 3.22
C ASN A 92 1.09 -8.58 4.22
N LEU A 93 0.06 -8.78 5.06
CA LEU A 93 -0.33 -7.83 6.11
C LEU A 93 0.01 -8.36 7.50
N LEU A 94 -0.22 -9.65 7.76
CA LEU A 94 -0.32 -10.16 9.14
C LEU A 94 0.96 -10.77 9.71
N HIS A 95 2.02 -11.01 8.93
CA HIS A 95 3.22 -11.70 9.44
C HIS A 95 3.97 -10.80 10.45
N PRO A 96 3.94 -11.08 11.77
CA PRO A 96 4.24 -10.08 12.80
C PRO A 96 5.69 -10.13 13.29
N TYR A 97 6.59 -10.68 12.48
CA TYR A 97 8.00 -10.81 12.84
C TYR A 97 8.83 -9.70 12.20
N SER A 98 9.80 -9.20 12.97
CA SER A 98 10.78 -8.25 12.46
C SER A 98 11.56 -8.86 11.28
N GLY A 99 11.89 -8.02 10.28
CA GLY A 99 12.54 -8.48 9.05
C GLY A 99 11.62 -9.20 8.05
N SER A 100 10.33 -9.37 8.37
CA SER A 100 9.35 -9.83 7.38
C SER A 100 9.06 -8.77 6.31
N VAL A 101 8.55 -9.22 5.17
CA VAL A 101 8.16 -8.38 4.04
C VAL A 101 6.65 -8.02 4.06
N SER A 102 6.03 -8.05 5.25
CA SER A 102 4.62 -7.70 5.46
C SER A 102 4.45 -6.21 5.79
N VAL A 103 3.21 -5.70 5.77
CA VAL A 103 2.89 -4.35 6.26
C VAL A 103 3.35 -4.15 7.70
N PHE A 104 3.21 -5.17 8.56
CA PHE A 104 3.72 -5.10 9.93
C PHE A 104 5.24 -4.90 9.96
N GLY A 105 5.98 -5.65 9.15
CA GLY A 105 7.42 -5.46 8.97
C GLY A 105 7.76 -4.09 8.40
N ASP A 106 6.96 -3.58 7.45
CA ASP A 106 7.11 -2.25 6.88
C ASP A 106 6.87 -1.14 7.90
N CYS A 107 5.91 -1.30 8.82
CA CYS A 107 5.72 -0.36 9.94
C CYS A 107 6.98 -0.29 10.82
N LEU A 108 7.58 -1.44 11.16
CA LEU A 108 8.84 -1.47 11.93
C LEU A 108 10.00 -0.84 11.18
N LYS A 109 10.13 -1.12 9.88
CA LYS A 109 11.14 -0.53 8.99
C LYS A 109 10.98 0.99 8.90
N LEU A 110 9.76 1.47 8.74
CA LEU A 110 9.45 2.91 8.72
C LEU A 110 9.70 3.56 10.08
N ALA A 111 9.39 2.92 11.19
CA ALA A 111 9.69 3.47 12.52
C ALA A 111 11.21 3.70 12.72
N ALA A 112 12.05 2.89 12.07
CA ALA A 112 13.51 3.04 12.05
C ALA A 112 14.02 4.03 10.97
N TRP A 113 13.14 4.63 10.15
CA TRP A 113 13.53 5.64 9.17
C TRP A 113 14.08 6.90 9.85
N SER A 114 15.30 7.30 9.49
CA SER A 114 15.99 8.46 10.09
C SER A 114 15.73 9.78 9.36
N GLY A 115 15.04 9.76 8.21
CA GLY A 115 14.73 10.98 7.46
C GLY A 115 13.64 11.82 8.12
N PRO A 116 13.59 13.13 7.78
CA PRO A 116 12.63 14.08 8.34
C PRO A 116 11.20 13.90 7.79
N GLU A 117 11.03 13.06 6.77
CA GLU A 117 9.74 12.81 6.15
C GLU A 117 8.77 12.12 7.10
N ARG A 118 7.48 12.44 6.93
CA ARG A 118 6.38 11.68 7.53
C ARG A 118 6.29 10.30 6.90
N ARG A 119 5.78 9.32 7.63
CA ARG A 119 5.98 7.90 7.30
C ARG A 119 4.65 7.21 7.18
N VAL A 120 4.40 6.53 6.08
CA VAL A 120 3.10 5.87 5.84
C VAL A 120 3.34 4.49 5.26
N ALA A 121 2.71 3.48 5.86
CA ALA A 121 2.57 2.17 5.24
C ALA A 121 1.27 2.18 4.43
N ILE A 122 1.36 1.80 3.15
CA ILE A 122 0.25 1.84 2.21
C ILE A 122 -0.04 0.42 1.70
N VAL A 123 -1.32 0.03 1.73
CA VAL A 123 -1.81 -1.18 1.08
C VAL A 123 -2.61 -0.79 -0.16
N ILE A 124 -2.25 -1.38 -1.29
CA ILE A 124 -3.05 -1.36 -2.52
C ILE A 124 -3.77 -2.71 -2.59
N GLY A 125 -5.04 -2.68 -2.19
CA GLY A 125 -5.93 -3.82 -2.15
C GLY A 125 -6.73 -3.99 -3.44
N PHE A 126 -6.97 -5.24 -3.85
CA PHE A 126 -7.81 -5.56 -5.00
C PHE A 126 -8.88 -6.60 -4.66
N GLU A 127 -10.11 -6.32 -5.11
CA GLU A 127 -11.30 -7.15 -4.89
C GLU A 127 -12.08 -7.33 -6.21
N HIS A 128 -12.95 -8.34 -6.24
CA HIS A 128 -14.01 -8.45 -7.26
C HIS A 128 -15.13 -7.42 -7.01
N ASP A 129 -16.02 -7.26 -7.98
CA ASP A 129 -17.27 -6.52 -7.82
C ASP A 129 -18.47 -7.40 -8.26
N PRO A 130 -19.29 -7.91 -7.32
CA PRO A 130 -19.17 -7.77 -5.86
C PRO A 130 -17.97 -8.55 -5.28
N ALA A 131 -17.52 -8.19 -4.08
CA ALA A 131 -16.38 -8.84 -3.44
C ALA A 131 -16.69 -10.31 -3.08
N VAL A 132 -15.93 -11.25 -3.67
CA VAL A 132 -15.97 -12.68 -3.31
C VAL A 132 -15.27 -12.91 -1.97
N ILE A 133 -14.10 -12.28 -1.77
CA ILE A 133 -13.41 -12.18 -0.48
C ILE A 133 -13.18 -10.70 -0.22
N SER A 134 -13.80 -10.18 0.85
CA SER A 134 -13.58 -8.80 1.31
C SER A 134 -12.22 -8.67 1.99
N LEU A 135 -11.55 -7.53 1.79
CA LEU A 135 -10.33 -7.19 2.52
C LEU A 135 -10.63 -6.65 3.93
N ASP A 136 -11.88 -6.36 4.29
CA ASP A 136 -12.22 -5.79 5.60
C ASP A 136 -11.74 -6.63 6.78
N PRO A 137 -11.91 -7.98 6.80
CA PRO A 137 -11.37 -8.81 7.87
C PRO A 137 -9.84 -8.75 7.94
N LEU A 138 -9.15 -8.71 6.80
CA LEU A 138 -7.69 -8.64 6.77
C LEU A 138 -7.18 -7.32 7.33
N LEU A 139 -7.78 -6.20 6.91
CA LEU A 139 -7.41 -4.86 7.37
C LEU A 139 -7.68 -4.71 8.88
N SER A 140 -8.82 -5.21 9.35
CA SER A 140 -9.19 -5.18 10.76
C SER A 140 -8.27 -6.06 11.62
N ALA A 141 -7.89 -7.23 11.12
CA ALA A 141 -6.93 -8.11 11.77
C ALA A 141 -5.55 -7.45 11.87
N PHE A 142 -5.07 -6.81 10.80
CA PHE A 142 -3.83 -6.05 10.82
C PHE A 142 -3.86 -4.95 11.88
N GLU A 143 -4.94 -4.16 11.94
CA GLU A 143 -5.10 -3.09 12.93
C GLU A 143 -5.11 -3.64 14.37
N ALA A 144 -5.79 -4.77 14.60
CA ALA A 144 -5.85 -5.41 15.91
C ALA A 144 -4.49 -5.98 16.36
N ILE A 145 -3.76 -6.65 15.46
CA ILE A 145 -2.41 -7.19 15.71
C ILE A 145 -1.43 -6.04 15.93
N SER A 146 -1.48 -5.01 15.09
CA SER A 146 -0.59 -3.84 15.17
C SER A 146 -0.73 -3.13 16.52
N ARG A 147 -1.96 -2.99 17.04
CA ARG A 147 -2.20 -2.41 18.36
C ARG A 147 -1.56 -3.21 19.50
N GLN A 148 -1.46 -4.54 19.36
CA GLN A 148 -0.92 -5.40 20.41
C GLN A 148 0.59 -5.57 20.32
N LEU A 149 1.14 -5.61 19.11
CA LEU A 149 2.52 -6.08 18.89
C LEU A 149 3.49 -4.99 18.42
N LEU A 150 3.02 -3.88 17.84
CA LEU A 150 3.92 -2.78 17.50
C LEU A 150 4.32 -2.01 18.78
N PRO A 151 5.58 -1.57 18.90
CA PRO A 151 6.03 -0.79 20.05
C PRO A 151 5.55 0.68 20.01
N PHE A 152 4.64 1.00 19.09
CA PHE A 152 4.09 2.34 18.87
C PHE A 152 2.68 2.25 18.30
N HIS A 153 1.92 3.34 18.43
CA HIS A 153 0.59 3.45 17.86
C HIS A 153 0.67 4.06 16.46
N ILE A 154 0.14 3.32 15.47
CA ILE A 154 -0.14 3.87 14.13
C ILE A 154 -1.42 4.70 14.15
N SER A 155 -1.58 5.61 13.19
CA SER A 155 -2.81 6.40 13.07
C SER A 155 -4.06 5.54 12.82
N ALA A 156 -5.24 6.16 12.90
CA ALA A 156 -6.42 5.59 12.29
C ALA A 156 -6.21 5.39 10.78
N ARG A 157 -6.90 4.38 10.22
CA ARG A 157 -6.91 4.08 8.79
C ARG A 157 -7.47 5.25 7.99
N VAL A 158 -6.77 5.61 6.92
CA VAL A 158 -7.31 6.40 5.82
C VAL A 158 -7.46 5.49 4.62
N GLU A 159 -8.61 5.52 3.98
CA GLU A 159 -8.93 4.64 2.87
C GLU A 159 -9.70 5.39 1.80
N THR A 160 -9.38 5.09 0.54
CA THR A 160 -10.22 5.45 -0.61
C THR A 160 -10.40 4.25 -1.53
N ARG A 161 -11.44 4.28 -2.36
CA ARG A 161 -11.80 3.18 -3.27
C ARG A 161 -11.96 3.67 -4.70
N ARG A 162 -11.64 2.81 -5.67
CA ARG A 162 -11.99 2.99 -7.08
C ARG A 162 -12.67 1.71 -7.55
N MET A 163 -13.80 1.86 -8.23
CA MET A 163 -14.60 0.76 -8.77
C MET A 163 -14.57 0.79 -10.29
N GLY A 164 -14.99 -0.32 -10.91
CA GLY A 164 -15.07 -0.39 -12.38
C GLY A 164 -13.69 -0.44 -13.04
N LEU A 165 -12.70 -1.00 -12.36
CA LEU A 165 -11.38 -1.23 -12.95
C LEU A 165 -11.47 -2.23 -14.11
N ARG A 166 -10.51 -2.12 -15.03
CA ARG A 166 -10.47 -2.86 -16.29
C ARG A 166 -10.29 -4.36 -16.13
N HIS A 167 -9.48 -4.78 -15.17
CA HIS A 167 -9.15 -6.20 -15.00
C HIS A 167 -10.38 -7.03 -14.60
N PRO A 168 -10.62 -8.22 -15.19
CA PRO A 168 -11.85 -8.97 -14.93
C PRO A 168 -11.97 -9.49 -13.48
N VAL A 169 -10.85 -9.76 -12.83
CA VAL A 169 -10.76 -10.19 -11.41
C VAL A 169 -10.68 -8.97 -10.47
N HIS A 170 -9.66 -8.14 -10.61
CA HIS A 170 -9.38 -6.97 -9.76
C HIS A 170 -10.22 -5.74 -10.15
N ARG A 171 -11.53 -5.82 -9.98
CA ARG A 171 -12.52 -4.80 -10.43
C ARG A 171 -12.68 -3.63 -9.45
N VAL A 172 -12.29 -3.82 -8.20
CA VAL A 172 -12.26 -2.78 -7.16
C VAL A 172 -10.83 -2.66 -6.64
N MET A 173 -10.35 -1.43 -6.51
CA MET A 173 -9.12 -1.11 -5.80
C MET A 173 -9.42 -0.33 -4.53
N ARG A 174 -8.70 -0.66 -3.47
CA ARG A 174 -8.70 0.03 -2.19
C ARG A 174 -7.28 0.52 -1.94
N VAL A 175 -7.10 1.82 -1.69
CA VAL A 175 -5.81 2.33 -1.21
C VAL A 175 -5.98 2.70 0.24
N VAL A 176 -5.24 2.02 1.11
CA VAL A 176 -5.34 2.12 2.56
C VAL A 176 -4.01 2.59 3.11
N GLY A 177 -4.02 3.53 4.03
CA GLY A 177 -2.80 4.05 4.65
C GLY A 177 -2.92 4.22 6.16
N TRP A 178 -1.80 3.96 6.84
CA TRP A 178 -1.59 4.28 8.26
C TRP A 178 -0.29 5.06 8.41
N GLU A 179 -0.34 6.15 9.18
CA GLU A 179 0.83 6.96 9.49
C GLU A 179 1.57 6.39 10.69
N ILE A 180 2.91 6.33 10.58
CA ILE A 180 3.83 5.83 11.59
C ILE A 180 4.43 7.06 12.31
N PRO A 181 4.47 7.10 13.66
CA PRO A 181 4.97 8.26 14.40
C PRO A 181 6.46 8.54 14.14
N HIS A 182 6.84 9.82 14.24
CA HIS A 182 8.22 10.28 13.95
C HIS A 182 9.26 9.79 14.99
N SER A 183 8.81 9.30 16.13
CA SER A 183 9.64 8.73 17.19
C SER A 183 8.81 7.74 18.00
N ALA A 184 9.36 6.55 18.23
CA ALA A 184 8.89 5.66 19.29
C ALA A 184 9.05 6.41 20.62
N GLN A 185 8.00 7.06 21.10
CA GLN A 185 7.79 7.08 22.54
C GLN A 185 7.61 5.60 22.90
N TYR A 186 8.69 4.96 23.31
CA TYR A 186 8.61 3.66 23.95
C TYR A 186 7.66 3.83 25.13
N VAL A 187 6.43 3.37 24.97
CA VAL A 187 5.58 3.11 26.13
C VAL A 187 6.21 1.87 26.74
N ALA A 188 6.94 2.05 27.84
CA ALA A 188 7.31 0.92 28.68
C ALA A 188 5.99 0.24 29.09
N CYS A 189 5.81 -1.02 28.69
CA CYS A 189 4.73 -1.82 29.26
C CYS A 189 5.02 -1.95 30.76
N GLU A 190 4.14 -1.37 31.59
CA GLU A 190 4.01 -1.74 33.01
C GLU A 190 3.31 -3.09 33.14
#